data_AF-A0A1M3I6M4-F1
#
_entry.id   AF-A0A1M3I6M4-F1
#
_cell.length_a   1.000
_cell.length_b   1.000
_cell.length_c   1.000
_cell.angle_alpha   90.00
_cell.angle_beta   90.00
_cell.angle_gamma   90.00
#
_symmetry.space_group_name_H-M   'P 1'
#
loop_
_entity.id
_entity.type
_entity.pdbx_description
1 polymer ?
#
loop_
_entity_poly.entity_id
_entity_poly.type
_entity_poly.pdbx_seq_one_letter_code
_entity_poly.pdbx_strand_id
1 'polypeptide(L)'
;MKIRNFSSIVALALAAVPQVATGKAPTVLSPMGPWTVDYAEERCSLIRRFGDDKKSLVLQIDSYGSREKFRILVFGDYIPPSKKASGEIDYKLTPDQEYRQNLRALLGKSGRSNASSFGASFLPADIAHKDFSKMSREEIVRHAAEPEEIQPEFEQASDSMMLRLGPWQEIGLRLGKMEKPLAALRACVDDLYKSWGIDPELQRNRMRSPIPHIESIKEVQRYYPPQMVHDGISAYLSVRIMVDAQGLASSCVVQNEADKVFKDAVCAGLANHFEPALNADGKPMAGFYQTSVTFVLN
;
A
#
# COMPACT_ATOMS: atom_id res chain seq x y z
N MET A 1 -30.61 7.90 -84.52
CA MET A 1 -30.27 6.57 -83.96
C MET A 1 -29.30 6.80 -82.80
N LYS A 2 -29.50 6.07 -81.68
CA LYS A 2 -28.83 6.15 -80.35
C LYS A 2 -27.30 6.39 -80.45
N ILE A 3 -26.63 7.04 -79.50
CA ILE A 3 -26.24 6.50 -78.18
C ILE A 3 -25.90 7.66 -77.21
N ARG A 4 -26.50 7.65 -76.00
CA ARG A 4 -26.14 8.50 -74.84
C ARG A 4 -25.05 7.79 -74.04
N ASN A 5 -23.85 8.37 -73.96
CA ASN A 5 -22.79 7.90 -73.06
C ASN A 5 -23.07 8.40 -71.64
N PHE A 6 -23.38 7.48 -70.73
CA PHE A 6 -23.38 7.72 -69.29
C PHE A 6 -21.93 7.63 -68.79
N SER A 7 -21.34 8.73 -68.34
CA SER A 7 -20.10 8.70 -67.55
C SER A 7 -20.46 8.46 -66.09
N SER A 8 -20.17 7.26 -65.58
CA SER A 8 -20.27 6.93 -64.16
C SER A 8 -19.10 7.55 -63.40
N ILE A 9 -19.40 8.49 -62.49
CA ILE A 9 -18.44 8.99 -61.50
C ILE A 9 -18.40 7.96 -60.37
N VAL A 10 -17.28 7.24 -60.24
CA VAL A 10 -16.99 6.38 -59.09
C VAL A 10 -16.49 7.27 -57.96
N ALA A 11 -17.35 7.51 -56.96
CA ALA A 11 -16.96 8.19 -55.73
C ALA A 11 -16.13 7.24 -54.85
N LEU A 12 -14.82 7.49 -54.76
CA LEU A 12 -13.93 6.79 -53.86
C LEU A 12 -14.18 7.30 -52.43
N ALA A 13 -14.96 6.55 -51.64
CA ALA A 13 -15.16 6.85 -50.23
C ALA A 13 -13.86 6.55 -49.46
N LEU A 14 -13.11 7.60 -49.10
CA LEU A 14 -12.03 7.47 -48.11
C LEU A 14 -12.68 7.12 -46.77
N ALA A 15 -12.53 5.87 -46.33
CA ALA A 15 -12.81 5.48 -44.97
C ALA A 15 -11.87 6.24 -44.03
N ALA A 16 -12.40 7.20 -43.28
CA ALA A 16 -11.68 7.83 -42.19
C ALA A 16 -11.36 6.76 -41.14
N VAL A 17 -10.09 6.38 -41.04
CA VAL A 17 -9.61 5.52 -39.95
C VAL A 17 -9.79 6.32 -38.66
N PRO A 18 -10.55 5.83 -37.67
CA PRO A 18 -10.68 6.53 -36.40
C PRO A 18 -9.30 6.64 -35.77
N GLN A 19 -8.83 7.88 -35.62
CA GLN A 19 -7.58 8.20 -34.96
C GLN A 19 -7.77 7.87 -33.48
N VAL A 20 -7.23 6.73 -33.03
CA VAL A 20 -7.14 6.41 -31.60
C VAL A 20 -6.38 7.56 -30.95
N ALA A 21 -7.03 8.25 -30.00
CA ALA A 21 -6.41 9.35 -29.27
C ALA A 21 -5.10 8.87 -28.64
N THR A 22 -3.97 9.36 -29.16
CA THR A 22 -2.65 9.05 -28.63
C THR A 22 -2.48 9.78 -27.31
N GLY A 23 -2.78 9.09 -26.20
CA GLY A 23 -2.36 9.53 -24.87
C GLY A 23 -0.84 9.73 -24.84
N LYS A 24 -0.37 10.75 -24.13
CA LYS A 24 1.07 11.02 -23.96
C LYS A 24 1.73 9.79 -23.34
N ALA A 25 2.79 9.27 -23.96
CA ALA A 25 3.51 8.11 -23.45
C ALA A 25 3.97 8.33 -22.00
N PRO A 26 3.89 7.30 -21.14
CA PRO A 26 4.26 7.42 -19.73
C PRO A 26 5.73 7.82 -19.58
N THR A 27 6.02 8.64 -18.58
CA THR A 27 7.40 9.03 -18.28
C THR A 27 8.06 7.91 -17.49
N VAL A 28 8.99 7.16 -18.09
CA VAL A 28 9.67 6.04 -17.44
C VAL A 28 11.01 6.48 -16.85
N LEU A 29 11.15 6.33 -15.54
CA LEU A 29 12.31 6.72 -14.74
C LEU A 29 13.23 5.52 -14.50
N SER A 30 14.51 5.72 -14.78
CA SER A 30 15.56 4.74 -14.46
C SER A 30 16.01 4.89 -13.01
N PRO A 31 16.47 3.81 -12.37
CA PRO A 31 16.99 3.90 -11.02
C PRO A 31 18.32 4.66 -10.97
N MET A 32 18.53 5.43 -9.91
CA MET A 32 19.73 6.23 -9.66
C MET A 32 20.73 5.54 -8.71
N GLY A 33 20.52 4.26 -8.40
CA GLY A 33 21.34 3.49 -7.47
C GLY A 33 20.74 2.11 -7.17
N PRO A 34 21.37 1.31 -6.29
CA PRO A 34 20.78 0.07 -5.79
C PRO A 34 19.59 0.33 -4.86
N TRP A 35 18.90 -0.74 -4.47
CA TRP A 35 17.95 -0.71 -3.36
C TRP A 35 18.71 -0.66 -2.02
N THR A 36 18.18 0.09 -1.06
CA THR A 36 18.68 0.13 0.32
C THR A 36 17.57 -0.30 1.27
N VAL A 37 17.92 -1.06 2.32
CA VAL A 37 17.00 -1.41 3.40
C VAL A 37 17.41 -0.62 4.65
N ASP A 38 16.47 0.11 5.22
CA ASP A 38 16.60 0.82 6.49
C ASP A 38 15.91 0.02 7.60
N TYR A 39 16.65 -0.24 8.68
CA TYR A 39 16.22 -1.02 9.85
C TYR A 39 15.93 -0.03 10.99
N ALA A 40 14.66 0.33 11.17
CA ALA A 40 14.22 1.15 12.30
C ALA A 40 13.61 0.27 13.40
N GLU A 41 13.39 0.84 14.58
CA GLU A 41 12.92 0.11 15.77
C GLU A 41 11.56 -0.60 15.57
N GLU A 42 10.67 0.00 14.79
CA GLU A 42 9.30 -0.49 14.56
C GLU A 42 8.92 -0.52 13.06
N ARG A 43 9.90 -0.37 12.16
CA ARG A 43 9.66 -0.27 10.72
C ARG A 43 10.87 -0.75 9.93
N CYS A 44 10.60 -1.48 8.86
CA CYS A 44 11.57 -1.77 7.81
C CYS A 44 11.19 -0.99 6.55
N SER A 45 12.17 -0.30 5.94
CA SER A 45 11.92 0.50 4.73
C SER A 45 12.86 0.08 3.61
N LEU A 46 12.28 -0.31 2.47
CA LEU A 46 13.01 -0.58 1.24
C LEU A 46 12.93 0.67 0.33
N ILE A 47 14.07 1.30 0.08
CA ILE A 47 14.14 2.66 -0.49
C ILE A 47 14.97 2.65 -1.77
N ARG A 48 14.48 3.35 -2.81
CA ARG A 48 15.25 3.62 -4.03
C ARG A 48 14.85 4.93 -4.68
N ARG A 49 15.83 5.61 -5.28
CA ARG A 49 15.64 6.84 -6.06
C ARG A 49 15.63 6.54 -7.56
N PHE A 50 14.80 7.28 -8.29
CA PHE A 50 14.59 7.17 -9.73
C PHE A 50 14.64 8.56 -10.38
N GLY A 51 15.01 8.62 -11.66
CA GLY A 51 15.11 9.86 -12.43
C GLY A 51 16.56 10.21 -12.76
N ASP A 52 16.89 11.48 -12.62
CA ASP A 52 18.23 12.03 -12.85
C ASP A 52 18.56 13.16 -11.85
N ASP A 53 19.70 13.82 -12.04
CA ASP A 53 20.17 14.89 -11.15
C ASP A 53 19.31 16.16 -11.18
N LYS A 54 18.45 16.33 -12.19
CA LYS A 54 17.57 17.50 -12.34
C LYS A 54 16.20 17.25 -11.74
N LYS A 55 15.66 16.05 -11.94
CA LYS A 55 14.36 15.64 -11.40
C LYS A 55 14.45 14.22 -10.91
N SER A 56 14.01 14.02 -9.68
CA SER A 56 14.02 12.71 -9.05
C SER A 56 12.74 12.39 -8.30
N LEU A 57 12.50 11.10 -8.14
CA LEU A 57 11.45 10.53 -7.33
C LEU A 57 12.08 9.49 -6.40
N VAL A 58 11.67 9.47 -5.14
CA VAL A 58 11.98 8.39 -4.21
C VAL A 58 10.74 7.50 -4.09
N LEU A 59 10.95 6.20 -4.22
CA LEU A 59 10.01 5.16 -3.82
C LEU A 59 10.51 4.53 -2.53
N GLN A 60 9.66 4.55 -1.51
CA GLN A 60 9.87 3.90 -0.23
C GLN A 60 8.74 2.90 0.01
N ILE A 61 9.11 1.66 0.31
CA ILE A 61 8.22 0.54 0.59
C ILE A 61 8.41 0.18 2.06
N ASP A 62 7.44 0.55 2.89
CA ASP A 62 7.48 0.33 4.33
C ASP A 62 6.73 -0.94 4.70
N SER A 63 7.34 -1.73 5.58
CA SER A 63 6.66 -2.72 6.40
C SER A 63 6.76 -2.33 7.88
N TYR A 64 5.64 -2.47 8.58
CA TYR A 64 5.55 -2.31 10.02
C TYR A 64 5.33 -3.65 10.74
N GLY A 65 5.76 -4.76 10.12
CA GLY A 65 5.52 -6.11 10.62
C GLY A 65 4.70 -7.00 9.69
N SER A 66 4.32 -6.54 8.50
CA SER A 66 3.73 -7.39 7.47
C SER A 66 4.80 -7.86 6.48
N ARG A 67 4.71 -9.08 5.99
CA ARG A 67 5.65 -9.64 5.00
C ARG A 67 5.13 -9.53 3.56
N GLU A 68 3.88 -9.12 3.39
CA GLU A 68 3.17 -9.07 2.10
C GLU A 68 2.53 -7.70 1.83
N LYS A 69 1.98 -7.06 2.87
CA LYS A 69 1.22 -5.80 2.77
C LYS A 69 2.12 -4.65 3.15
N PHE A 70 2.35 -3.76 2.21
CA PHE A 70 3.28 -2.65 2.36
C PHE A 70 2.56 -1.31 2.28
N ARG A 71 3.13 -0.32 2.96
CA ARG A 71 2.82 1.07 2.69
C ARG A 71 3.82 1.59 1.66
N ILE A 72 3.31 2.09 0.56
CA ILE A 72 4.09 2.78 -0.47
C ILE A 72 4.07 4.27 -0.15
N LEU A 73 5.25 4.88 -0.14
CA LEU A 73 5.44 6.33 -0.12
C LEU A 73 6.26 6.73 -1.35
N VAL A 74 5.67 7.53 -2.22
CA VAL A 74 6.36 8.16 -3.35
C VAL A 74 6.43 9.66 -3.14
N PHE A 75 7.61 10.24 -3.29
CA PHE A 75 7.81 11.67 -3.12
C PHE A 75 8.94 12.21 -4.00
N GLY A 76 8.81 13.46 -4.44
CA GLY A 76 9.81 14.11 -5.30
C GLY A 76 9.19 15.02 -6.35
N ASP A 77 9.99 15.38 -7.34
CA ASP A 77 9.68 16.40 -8.36
C ASP A 77 8.54 16.00 -9.31
N TYR A 78 8.28 14.70 -9.37
CA TYR A 78 7.27 14.09 -10.21
C TYR A 78 5.90 13.98 -9.52
N ILE A 79 5.81 14.22 -8.20
CA ILE A 79 4.52 14.18 -7.51
C ILE A 79 3.83 15.54 -7.63
N PRO A 80 2.62 15.63 -8.20
CA PRO A 80 1.91 16.89 -8.30
C PRO A 80 1.53 17.42 -6.91
N PRO A 81 1.51 18.74 -6.71
CA PRO A 81 1.01 19.30 -5.46
C PRO A 81 -0.49 19.00 -5.32
N SER A 82 -0.92 18.69 -4.11
CA SER A 82 -2.33 18.50 -3.78
C SER A 82 -2.78 19.54 -2.76
N LYS A 83 -3.99 20.06 -2.94
CA LYS A 83 -4.69 20.85 -1.91
C LYS A 83 -5.55 19.98 -0.98
N LYS A 84 -5.80 18.73 -1.37
CA LYS A 84 -6.55 17.75 -0.58
C LYS A 84 -5.57 16.87 0.19
N ALA A 85 -5.96 16.46 1.39
CA ALA A 85 -5.14 15.57 2.22
C ALA A 85 -5.32 14.08 1.84
N SER A 86 -6.32 13.75 1.05
CA SER A 86 -6.50 12.43 0.44
C SER A 86 -7.01 12.52 -1.00
N GLY A 87 -6.78 11.44 -1.73
CA GLY A 87 -7.34 11.22 -3.06
C GLY A 87 -7.26 9.75 -3.43
N GLU A 88 -7.29 9.50 -4.73
CA GLU A 88 -7.14 8.17 -5.30
C GLU A 88 -5.85 8.10 -6.10
N ILE A 89 -5.25 6.91 -6.14
CA ILE A 89 -4.13 6.58 -7.00
C ILE A 89 -4.41 5.26 -7.68
N ASP A 90 -4.03 5.17 -8.95
CA ASP A 90 -3.97 3.89 -9.64
C ASP A 90 -2.50 3.48 -9.78
N TYR A 91 -2.23 2.19 -9.62
CA TYR A 91 -0.91 1.65 -9.96
C TYR A 91 -1.01 0.32 -10.67
N LYS A 92 0.10 -0.08 -11.27
CA LYS A 92 0.25 -1.38 -11.89
C LYS A 92 1.66 -1.90 -11.65
N LEU A 93 1.78 -3.18 -11.37
CA LEU A 93 3.07 -3.88 -11.31
C LEU A 93 3.14 -4.82 -12.51
N THR A 94 4.31 -5.00 -13.12
CA THR A 94 4.44 -6.14 -14.04
C THR A 94 4.28 -7.45 -13.26
N PRO A 95 3.67 -8.50 -13.86
CA PRO A 95 3.12 -8.60 -15.21
C PRO A 95 1.63 -8.22 -15.33
N ASP A 96 1.04 -7.50 -14.36
CA ASP A 96 -0.36 -7.08 -14.44
C ASP A 96 -0.63 -6.34 -15.76
N GLN A 97 -1.76 -6.67 -16.39
CA GLN A 97 -2.20 -6.02 -17.62
C GLN A 97 -2.98 -4.74 -17.32
N GLU A 98 -3.82 -4.80 -16.29
CA GLU A 98 -4.72 -3.73 -15.88
C GLU A 98 -4.20 -2.96 -14.67
N TYR A 99 -4.65 -1.71 -14.57
CA TYR A 99 -4.41 -0.91 -13.38
C TYR A 99 -5.25 -1.41 -12.22
N ARG A 100 -4.61 -1.40 -11.06
CA ARG A 100 -5.25 -1.41 -9.76
C ARG A 100 -5.80 -0.02 -9.52
N GLN A 101 -7.11 0.13 -9.46
CA GLN A 101 -7.77 1.43 -9.53
C GLN A 101 -8.37 1.88 -8.19
N ASN A 102 -8.55 3.19 -8.06
CA ASN A 102 -9.29 3.83 -6.97
C ASN A 102 -8.73 3.50 -5.57
N LEU A 103 -7.42 3.28 -5.45
CA LEU A 103 -6.82 3.06 -4.14
C LEU A 103 -6.79 4.38 -3.39
N ARG A 104 -7.30 4.37 -2.15
CA ARG A 104 -7.19 5.51 -1.27
C ARG A 104 -5.72 5.83 -1.01
N ALA A 105 -5.35 7.08 -1.29
CA ALA A 105 -4.03 7.62 -1.03
C ALA A 105 -4.11 8.84 -0.11
N LEU A 106 -3.14 8.95 0.80
CA LEU A 106 -2.84 10.21 1.48
C LEU A 106 -1.97 11.06 0.58
N LEU A 107 -2.33 12.34 0.46
CA LEU A 107 -1.63 13.31 -0.38
C LEU A 107 -1.10 14.42 0.52
N GLY A 108 0.15 14.84 0.28
CA GLY A 108 0.75 15.85 1.13
C GLY A 108 2.21 16.09 0.79
N LYS A 109 3.05 16.23 1.82
CA LYS A 109 4.49 16.47 1.69
C LYS A 109 5.30 15.47 2.52
N SER A 110 6.47 15.13 2.01
CA SER A 110 7.55 14.48 2.75
C SER A 110 8.75 15.41 2.73
N GLY A 111 9.09 15.97 3.89
CA GLY A 111 10.01 17.11 3.98
C GLY A 111 9.52 18.29 3.11
N ARG A 112 10.31 18.66 2.11
CA ARG A 112 9.98 19.76 1.18
C ARG A 112 9.31 19.30 -0.12
N SER A 113 9.25 18.00 -0.38
CA SER A 113 8.74 17.43 -1.63
C SER A 113 7.28 17.02 -1.48
N ASN A 114 6.52 17.13 -2.57
CA ASN A 114 5.17 16.56 -2.63
C ASN A 114 5.24 15.03 -2.50
N ALA A 115 4.23 14.44 -1.88
CA ALA A 115 4.19 13.02 -1.58
C ALA A 115 2.79 12.41 -1.77
N SER A 116 2.76 11.14 -2.15
CA SER A 116 1.58 10.27 -2.15
C SER A 116 1.89 8.99 -1.40
N SER A 117 0.97 8.56 -0.55
CA SER A 117 1.11 7.39 0.31
C SER A 117 -0.11 6.49 0.22
N PHE A 118 0.07 5.19 -0.05
CA PHE A 118 -1.02 4.24 -0.27
C PHE A 118 -0.59 2.81 0.11
N GLY A 119 -1.54 1.88 0.22
CA GLY A 119 -1.24 0.46 0.46
C GLY A 119 -0.98 -0.30 -0.84
N ALA A 120 -0.04 -1.24 -0.85
CA ALA A 120 0.19 -2.15 -1.96
C ALA A 120 0.73 -3.51 -1.50
N SER A 121 0.56 -4.52 -2.33
CA SER A 121 1.21 -5.84 -2.20
C SER A 121 1.79 -6.26 -3.54
N PHE A 122 2.82 -7.12 -3.50
CA PHE A 122 3.43 -7.72 -4.70
C PHE A 122 2.81 -9.11 -4.96
N LEU A 123 1.49 -9.12 -5.11
CA LEU A 123 0.68 -10.28 -5.49
C LEU A 123 -0.03 -9.99 -6.82
N PRO A 124 -0.43 -11.02 -7.60
CA PRO A 124 -1.30 -10.86 -8.76
C PRO A 124 -2.53 -9.97 -8.46
N ALA A 125 -2.92 -9.10 -9.39
CA ALA A 125 -4.00 -8.13 -9.16
C ALA A 125 -5.33 -8.78 -8.73
N ASP A 126 -5.67 -9.95 -9.25
CA ASP A 126 -6.86 -10.73 -8.90
C ASP A 126 -6.85 -11.26 -7.46
N ILE A 127 -5.65 -11.48 -6.89
CA ILE A 127 -5.46 -11.86 -5.49
C ILE A 127 -5.39 -10.61 -4.60
N ALA A 128 -4.63 -9.60 -5.02
CA ALA A 128 -4.39 -8.37 -4.26
C ALA A 128 -5.64 -7.49 -4.11
N HIS A 129 -6.52 -7.47 -5.12
CA HIS A 129 -7.73 -6.65 -5.13
C HIS A 129 -8.98 -7.45 -4.78
N LYS A 130 -9.21 -7.61 -3.48
CA LYS A 130 -10.52 -8.03 -2.98
C LYS A 130 -11.44 -6.82 -2.86
N ASP A 131 -12.64 -6.93 -3.43
CA ASP A 131 -13.66 -5.89 -3.35
C ASP A 131 -14.29 -5.86 -1.94
N PHE A 132 -13.63 -5.17 -1.02
CA PHE A 132 -14.10 -5.01 0.36
C PHE A 132 -15.39 -4.20 0.47
N SER A 133 -15.81 -3.48 -0.57
CA SER A 133 -17.06 -2.70 -0.55
C SER A 133 -18.31 -3.59 -0.41
N LYS A 134 -18.17 -4.88 -0.74
CA LYS A 134 -19.24 -5.89 -0.66
C LYS A 134 -19.19 -6.73 0.63
N MET A 135 -18.25 -6.48 1.53
CA MET A 135 -18.05 -7.28 2.74
C MET A 135 -18.51 -6.53 3.99
N SER A 136 -19.03 -7.28 4.96
CA SER A 136 -19.27 -6.79 6.33
C SER A 136 -17.95 -6.50 7.05
N ARG A 137 -18.00 -5.74 8.15
CA ARG A 137 -16.80 -5.43 8.94
C ARG A 137 -16.19 -6.70 9.53
N GLU A 138 -17.02 -7.64 9.96
CA GLU A 138 -16.63 -8.94 10.49
C GLU A 138 -15.89 -9.76 9.44
N GLU A 139 -16.39 -9.82 8.21
CA GLU A 139 -15.73 -10.53 7.10
C GLU A 139 -14.36 -9.91 6.76
N ILE A 140 -14.27 -8.58 6.73
CA ILE A 140 -13.01 -7.86 6.48
C ILE A 140 -11.97 -8.21 7.55
N VAL A 141 -12.37 -8.18 8.83
CA VAL A 141 -11.47 -8.46 9.95
C VAL A 141 -11.01 -9.94 9.94
N ARG A 142 -11.92 -10.88 9.64
CA ARG A 142 -11.56 -12.30 9.54
C ARG A 142 -10.60 -12.56 8.38
N HIS A 143 -10.85 -11.96 7.22
CA HIS A 143 -9.94 -12.06 6.08
C HIS A 143 -8.57 -11.43 6.38
N ALA A 144 -8.53 -10.30 7.10
CA ALA A 144 -7.26 -9.67 7.50
C ALA A 144 -6.42 -10.55 8.45
N ALA A 145 -7.03 -11.53 9.11
CA ALA A 145 -6.36 -12.47 9.99
C ALA A 145 -5.86 -13.75 9.30
N GLU A 146 -6.19 -13.95 8.03
CA GLU A 146 -5.66 -15.06 7.24
C GLU A 146 -4.12 -14.96 7.15
N PRO A 147 -3.41 -16.10 7.02
CA PRO A 147 -1.97 -16.10 6.79
C PRO A 147 -1.60 -15.28 5.56
N GLU A 148 -0.47 -14.59 5.63
CA GLU A 148 0.05 -13.85 4.48
C GLU A 148 0.66 -14.83 3.46
N GLU A 149 0.41 -14.55 2.18
CA GLU A 149 0.90 -15.33 1.06
C GLU A 149 2.01 -14.56 0.34
N ILE A 150 3.11 -15.23 0.03
CA ILE A 150 4.20 -14.67 -0.78
C ILE A 150 4.23 -15.44 -2.09
N GLN A 151 4.25 -14.72 -3.22
CA GLN A 151 4.37 -15.33 -4.55
C GLN A 151 5.70 -14.95 -5.22
N PRO A 152 6.76 -15.75 -5.01
CA PRO A 152 8.09 -15.45 -5.53
C PRO A 152 8.13 -15.26 -7.05
N GLU A 153 7.32 -16.00 -7.80
CA GLU A 153 7.24 -15.90 -9.26
C GLU A 153 6.71 -14.52 -9.69
N PHE A 154 5.69 -14.00 -8.99
CA PHE A 154 5.15 -12.66 -9.25
C PHE A 154 6.16 -11.59 -8.85
N GLU A 155 6.83 -11.73 -7.70
CA GLU A 155 7.89 -10.80 -7.27
C GLU A 155 9.08 -10.79 -8.24
N GLN A 156 9.41 -11.94 -8.84
CA GLN A 156 10.47 -12.05 -9.83
C GLN A 156 10.08 -11.39 -11.16
N ALA A 157 8.81 -11.47 -11.55
CA ALA A 157 8.26 -10.83 -12.74
C ALA A 157 7.94 -9.33 -12.54
N SER A 158 7.80 -8.89 -11.29
CA SER A 158 7.65 -7.49 -10.89
C SER A 158 8.99 -6.77 -11.03
N ASP A 159 9.18 -6.10 -12.17
CA ASP A 159 10.37 -5.31 -12.49
C ASP A 159 10.07 -3.85 -12.83
N SER A 160 8.80 -3.49 -12.92
CA SER A 160 8.36 -2.12 -13.08
C SER A 160 7.06 -1.83 -12.34
N MET A 161 6.93 -0.57 -11.91
CA MET A 161 5.71 -0.02 -11.32
C MET A 161 5.25 1.18 -12.14
N MET A 162 4.01 1.15 -12.60
CA MET A 162 3.35 2.28 -13.24
C MET A 162 2.45 2.96 -12.21
N LEU A 163 2.49 4.29 -12.14
CA LEU A 163 1.71 5.12 -11.24
C LEU A 163 0.92 6.13 -12.06
N ARG A 164 -0.39 6.19 -11.84
CA ARG A 164 -1.24 7.24 -12.39
C ARG A 164 -1.53 8.27 -11.30
N LEU A 165 -0.91 9.44 -11.44
CA LEU A 165 -1.03 10.56 -10.51
C LEU A 165 -2.04 11.57 -11.04
N GLY A 166 -3.32 11.25 -10.91
CA GLY A 166 -4.42 12.03 -11.49
C GLY A 166 -4.63 11.77 -12.99
N PRO A 167 -5.53 12.53 -13.65
CA PRO A 167 -6.06 12.15 -14.97
C PRO A 167 -5.07 12.23 -16.14
N TRP A 168 -3.94 12.93 -15.99
CA TRP A 168 -3.06 13.26 -17.12
C TRP A 168 -1.61 12.82 -16.96
N GLN A 169 -1.23 12.28 -15.79
CA GLN A 169 0.17 12.01 -15.48
C GLN A 169 0.38 10.54 -15.11
N GLU A 170 1.15 9.87 -15.96
CA GLU A 170 1.56 8.48 -15.77
C GLU A 170 3.09 8.40 -15.69
N ILE A 171 3.59 7.79 -14.63
CA ILE A 171 5.02 7.65 -14.34
C ILE A 171 5.35 6.17 -14.18
N GLY A 172 6.44 5.76 -14.79
CA GLY A 172 7.01 4.44 -14.60
C GLY A 172 8.29 4.44 -13.82
N LEU A 173 8.44 3.43 -12.98
CA LEU A 173 9.65 3.17 -12.22
C LEU A 173 10.20 1.83 -12.67
N ARG A 174 11.45 1.81 -13.17
CA ARG A 174 12.17 0.57 -13.48
C ARG A 174 12.74 -0.03 -12.21
N LEU A 175 11.94 -0.80 -11.49
CA LEU A 175 12.29 -1.40 -10.21
C LEU A 175 13.43 -2.41 -10.31
N GLY A 176 13.55 -3.12 -11.44
CA GLY A 176 14.28 -4.38 -11.53
C GLY A 176 13.58 -5.48 -10.73
N LYS A 177 14.02 -6.73 -10.87
CA LYS A 177 13.37 -7.89 -10.23
C LYS A 177 13.23 -7.70 -8.71
N MET A 178 12.00 -7.76 -8.19
CA MET A 178 11.69 -7.41 -6.81
C MET A 178 11.84 -8.56 -5.80
N GLU A 179 11.97 -9.81 -6.26
CA GLU A 179 12.20 -11.01 -5.42
C GLU A 179 13.28 -10.78 -4.33
N LYS A 180 14.49 -10.36 -4.73
CA LYS A 180 15.60 -10.14 -3.79
C LYS A 180 15.40 -8.92 -2.88
N PRO A 181 15.03 -7.73 -3.39
CA PRO A 181 14.70 -6.58 -2.55
C PRO A 181 13.62 -6.88 -1.49
N LEU A 182 12.54 -7.57 -1.86
CA LEU A 182 11.46 -7.92 -0.94
C LEU A 182 11.89 -9.01 0.06
N ALA A 183 12.72 -9.97 -0.35
CA ALA A 183 13.31 -10.93 0.57
C ALA A 183 14.20 -10.24 1.63
N ALA A 184 14.99 -9.24 1.24
CA ALA A 184 15.80 -8.44 2.17
C ALA A 184 14.92 -7.63 3.13
N LEU A 185 13.83 -7.02 2.64
CA LEU A 185 12.85 -6.35 3.49
C LEU A 185 12.21 -7.32 4.50
N ARG A 186 11.86 -8.54 4.07
CA ARG A 186 11.31 -9.57 4.96
C ARG A 186 12.30 -10.10 5.99
N ALA A 187 13.61 -10.15 5.67
CA ALA A 187 14.63 -10.47 6.67
C ALA A 187 14.67 -9.41 7.78
N CYS A 188 14.53 -8.12 7.43
CA CYS A 188 14.35 -7.05 8.42
C CYS A 188 13.07 -7.27 9.27
N VAL A 189 11.95 -7.65 8.65
CA VAL A 189 10.70 -7.93 9.37
C VAL A 189 10.87 -9.10 10.35
N ASP A 190 11.64 -10.13 10.00
CA ASP A 190 11.96 -11.22 10.94
C ASP A 190 12.78 -10.76 12.13
N ASP A 191 13.64 -9.75 11.97
CA ASP A 191 14.38 -9.15 13.08
C ASP A 191 13.48 -8.26 13.96
N LEU A 192 12.48 -7.58 13.37
CA LEU A 192 11.42 -6.90 14.14
C LEU A 192 10.63 -7.89 14.99
N TYR A 193 10.24 -9.04 14.42
CA TYR A 193 9.53 -10.07 15.20
C TYR A 193 10.34 -10.50 16.42
N LYS A 194 11.65 -10.76 16.25
CA LYS A 194 12.55 -11.11 17.36
C LYS A 194 12.63 -9.99 18.40
N SER A 195 12.72 -8.72 17.99
CA SER A 195 12.79 -7.59 18.93
C SER A 195 11.50 -7.44 19.74
N TRP A 196 10.37 -7.88 19.20
CA TRP A 196 9.07 -7.92 19.90
C TRP A 196 8.88 -9.17 20.76
N GLY A 197 9.84 -10.10 20.78
CA GLY A 197 9.74 -11.37 21.48
C GLY A 197 8.87 -12.41 20.77
N ILE A 198 8.64 -12.26 19.47
CA ILE A 198 7.91 -13.22 18.63
C ILE A 198 8.89 -14.09 17.86
N ASP A 199 8.63 -15.41 17.87
CA ASP A 199 9.34 -16.35 17.01
C ASP A 199 8.87 -16.20 15.54
N PRO A 200 9.77 -15.83 14.61
CA PRO A 200 9.39 -15.64 13.22
C PRO A 200 8.90 -16.91 12.51
N GLU A 201 9.40 -18.09 12.87
CA GLU A 201 8.96 -19.36 12.27
C GLU A 201 7.56 -19.72 12.74
N LEU A 202 7.29 -19.61 14.04
CA LEU A 202 5.95 -19.85 14.57
C LEU A 202 4.94 -18.86 13.98
N GLN A 203 5.32 -17.59 13.86
CA GLN A 203 4.44 -16.56 13.29
C GLN A 203 4.12 -16.83 11.81
N ARG A 204 5.08 -17.33 11.02
CA ARG A 204 4.85 -17.68 9.61
C ARG A 204 3.93 -18.89 9.46
N ASN A 205 4.06 -19.87 10.34
CA ASN A 205 3.32 -21.13 10.27
C ASN A 205 1.99 -21.08 11.05
N ARG A 206 1.57 -19.90 11.51
CA ARG A 206 0.28 -19.73 12.20
C ARG A 206 -0.88 -20.01 11.24
N MET A 207 -1.97 -20.57 11.76
CA MET A 207 -3.21 -20.73 11.00
C MET A 207 -3.96 -19.41 10.84
N ARG A 208 -3.88 -18.52 11.83
CA ARG A 208 -4.45 -17.16 11.76
C ARG A 208 -3.81 -16.22 12.77
N SER A 209 -3.87 -14.93 12.47
CA SER A 209 -3.60 -13.84 13.42
C SER A 209 -4.72 -13.66 14.44
N PRO A 210 -4.52 -12.88 15.52
CA PRO A 210 -5.59 -12.48 16.42
C PRO A 210 -6.69 -11.70 15.70
N ILE A 211 -7.94 -11.93 16.08
CA ILE A 211 -9.13 -11.29 15.49
C ILE A 211 -9.75 -10.38 16.55
N PRO A 212 -9.79 -9.04 16.36
CA PRO A 212 -10.37 -8.14 17.36
C PRO A 212 -11.88 -8.38 17.53
N HIS A 213 -12.33 -8.41 18.77
CA HIS A 213 -13.76 -8.28 19.05
C HIS A 213 -14.17 -6.84 18.79
N ILE A 214 -15.07 -6.62 17.82
CA ILE A 214 -15.46 -5.26 17.39
C ILE A 214 -16.07 -4.46 18.54
N GLU A 215 -16.81 -5.09 19.44
CA GLU A 215 -17.37 -4.48 20.66
C GLU A 215 -16.30 -3.93 21.63
N SER A 216 -15.06 -4.40 21.53
CA SER A 216 -13.94 -3.92 22.34
C SER A 216 -13.24 -2.69 21.74
N ILE A 217 -13.60 -2.30 20.51
CA ILE A 217 -13.05 -1.12 19.84
C ILE A 217 -13.82 0.12 20.30
N LYS A 218 -13.11 1.14 20.75
CA LYS A 218 -13.69 2.47 21.05
C LYS A 218 -13.53 3.38 19.84
N GLU A 219 -14.22 4.51 19.84
CA GLU A 219 -14.15 5.45 18.73
C GLU A 219 -12.81 6.20 18.69
N VAL A 220 -11.85 5.65 17.94
CA VAL A 220 -10.50 6.22 17.76
C VAL A 220 -10.55 7.65 17.18
N GLN A 221 -11.53 7.94 16.33
CA GLN A 221 -11.69 9.25 15.67
C GLN A 221 -11.93 10.42 16.64
N ARG A 222 -12.59 10.18 17.78
CA ARG A 222 -12.82 11.20 18.81
C ARG A 222 -11.55 11.74 19.45
N TYR A 223 -10.43 11.05 19.27
CA TYR A 223 -9.17 11.33 19.95
C TYR A 223 -8.10 11.94 19.04
N TYR A 224 -8.48 12.40 17.84
CA TYR A 224 -7.56 13.13 16.97
C TYR A 224 -7.22 14.50 17.59
N PRO A 225 -5.94 14.85 17.81
CA PRO A 225 -5.55 16.06 18.50
C PRO A 225 -6.09 17.32 17.78
N PRO A 226 -6.73 18.27 18.50
CA PRO A 226 -7.24 19.50 17.90
C PRO A 226 -6.18 20.33 17.15
N GLN A 227 -4.92 20.27 17.60
CA GLN A 227 -3.82 20.97 16.92
C GLN A 227 -3.50 20.34 15.56
N MET A 228 -3.56 19.01 15.40
CA MET A 228 -3.39 18.37 14.10
C MET A 228 -4.55 18.67 13.14
N VAL A 229 -5.76 18.84 13.69
CA VAL A 229 -6.92 19.37 12.93
C VAL A 229 -6.64 20.79 12.46
N HIS A 230 -6.16 21.66 13.35
CA HIS A 230 -5.82 23.04 13.03
C HIS A 230 -4.74 23.15 11.96
N ASP A 231 -3.71 22.31 12.02
CA ASP A 231 -2.57 22.32 11.12
C ASP A 231 -2.84 21.63 9.77
N GLY A 232 -4.06 21.11 9.55
CA GLY A 232 -4.43 20.47 8.28
C GLY A 232 -3.70 19.14 8.02
N ILE A 233 -3.18 18.49 9.07
CA ILE A 233 -2.40 17.26 8.96
C ILE A 233 -3.35 16.07 8.86
N SER A 234 -3.18 15.23 7.84
CA SER A 234 -3.73 13.87 7.79
C SER A 234 -2.65 12.88 8.16
N ALA A 235 -3.03 11.84 8.92
CA ALA A 235 -2.09 10.89 9.49
C ALA A 235 -2.43 9.46 9.09
N TYR A 236 -1.41 8.69 8.70
CA TYR A 236 -1.46 7.23 8.70
C TYR A 236 -0.59 6.75 9.84
N LEU A 237 -1.19 6.01 10.77
CA LEU A 237 -0.53 5.45 11.93
C LEU A 237 -0.65 3.94 11.88
N SER A 238 0.47 3.25 11.69
CA SER A 238 0.58 1.83 11.91
C SER A 238 0.62 1.54 13.40
N VAL A 239 -0.14 0.54 13.82
CA VAL A 239 -0.27 0.15 15.22
C VAL A 239 -0.13 -1.36 15.34
N ARG A 240 0.68 -1.78 16.31
CA ARG A 240 0.87 -3.16 16.71
C ARG A 240 0.30 -3.38 18.10
N ILE A 241 -0.52 -4.41 18.25
CA ILE A 241 -1.08 -4.84 19.54
C ILE A 241 -0.63 -6.28 19.80
N MET A 242 0.10 -6.50 20.89
CA MET A 242 0.47 -7.83 21.35
C MET A 242 -0.73 -8.48 22.01
N VAL A 243 -1.00 -9.74 21.68
CA VAL A 243 -2.15 -10.50 22.18
C VAL A 243 -1.65 -11.82 22.74
N ASP A 244 -2.05 -12.15 23.97
CA ASP A 244 -1.69 -13.42 24.60
C ASP A 244 -2.57 -14.61 24.10
N ALA A 245 -2.27 -15.82 24.57
CA ALA A 245 -3.01 -17.02 24.18
C ALA A 245 -4.45 -17.05 24.74
N GLN A 246 -4.81 -16.15 25.65
CA GLN A 246 -6.17 -15.98 26.18
C GLN A 246 -6.98 -14.96 25.36
N GLY A 247 -6.33 -14.23 24.44
CA GLY A 247 -6.98 -13.20 23.62
C GLY A 247 -6.98 -11.81 24.27
N LEU A 248 -6.16 -11.57 25.29
CA LEU A 248 -6.05 -10.26 25.93
C LEU A 248 -4.90 -9.45 25.32
N ALA A 249 -5.16 -8.15 25.10
CA ALA A 249 -4.11 -7.22 24.69
C ALA A 249 -3.11 -7.01 25.84
N SER A 250 -1.82 -7.26 25.59
CA SER A 250 -0.75 -7.10 26.57
C SER A 250 0.11 -5.87 26.35
N SER A 251 0.20 -5.36 25.11
CA SER A 251 0.93 -4.13 24.77
C SER A 251 0.40 -3.52 23.48
N CYS A 252 0.42 -2.19 23.36
CA CYS A 252 0.06 -1.46 22.15
C CYS A 252 1.15 -0.44 21.81
N VAL A 253 1.61 -0.43 20.55
CA VAL A 253 2.65 0.46 20.04
C VAL A 253 2.19 1.12 18.75
N VAL A 254 2.14 2.46 18.74
CA VAL A 254 2.05 3.24 17.50
C VAL A 254 3.46 3.35 16.91
N GLN A 255 3.65 2.73 15.76
CA GLN A 255 4.96 2.44 15.16
C GLN A 255 5.50 3.59 14.33
N ASN A 256 4.63 4.48 13.87
CA ASN A 256 5.04 5.76 13.30
C ASN A 256 5.51 6.72 14.39
N GLU A 257 6.38 7.66 14.01
CA GLU A 257 6.71 8.81 14.85
C GLU A 257 5.45 9.68 15.05
N ALA A 258 5.17 10.02 16.31
CA ALA A 258 4.06 10.83 16.75
C ALA A 258 4.25 11.24 18.21
N ASP A 259 3.59 12.31 18.65
CA ASP A 259 3.61 12.73 20.05
C ASP A 259 3.02 11.66 20.98
N LYS A 260 3.63 11.50 22.17
CA LYS A 260 3.25 10.46 23.13
C LYS A 260 1.75 10.51 23.48
N VAL A 261 1.21 11.70 23.76
CA VAL A 261 -0.20 11.90 24.10
C VAL A 261 -1.11 11.34 23.00
N PHE A 262 -0.73 11.56 21.75
CA PHE A 262 -1.50 11.05 20.62
C PHE A 262 -1.37 9.52 20.48
N LYS A 263 -0.16 8.97 20.65
CA LYS A 263 0.06 7.52 20.65
C LYS A 263 -0.77 6.81 21.72
N ASP A 264 -0.76 7.33 22.94
CA ASP A 264 -1.53 6.79 24.07
C ASP A 264 -3.03 6.80 23.77
N ALA A 265 -3.54 7.89 23.17
CA ALA A 265 -4.95 8.05 22.85
C ALA A 265 -5.40 7.09 21.73
N VAL A 266 -4.57 6.89 20.70
CA VAL A 266 -4.82 5.89 19.65
C VAL A 266 -4.91 4.49 20.26
N CYS A 267 -3.94 4.12 21.10
CA CYS A 267 -3.94 2.81 21.76
C CYS A 267 -5.14 2.61 22.69
N ALA A 268 -5.56 3.64 23.44
CA ALA A 268 -6.75 3.59 24.29
C ALA A 268 -8.05 3.41 23.50
N GLY A 269 -8.06 3.80 22.22
CA GLY A 269 -9.20 3.68 21.32
C GLY A 269 -9.33 2.31 20.63
N LEU A 270 -8.28 1.49 20.63
CA LEU A 270 -8.27 0.22 19.91
C LEU A 270 -8.79 -0.95 20.74
N ALA A 271 -9.02 -2.08 20.06
CA ALA A 271 -9.48 -3.31 20.69
C ALA A 271 -8.54 -3.77 21.81
N ASN A 272 -9.12 -4.22 22.93
CA ASN A 272 -8.39 -4.82 24.04
C ASN A 272 -8.72 -6.31 24.26
N HIS A 273 -9.71 -6.86 23.54
CA HIS A 273 -10.05 -8.28 23.54
C HIS A 273 -10.07 -8.84 22.11
N PHE A 274 -9.58 -10.06 21.95
CA PHE A 274 -9.40 -10.73 20.67
C PHE A 274 -9.80 -12.21 20.77
N GLU A 275 -10.23 -12.79 19.65
CA GLU A 275 -9.99 -14.21 19.44
C GLU A 275 -8.47 -14.39 19.26
N PRO A 276 -7.79 -15.29 20.00
CA PRO A 276 -6.34 -15.40 19.96
C PRO A 276 -5.84 -15.91 18.59
N ALA A 277 -4.55 -15.67 18.32
CA ALA A 277 -3.88 -16.34 17.21
C ALA A 277 -3.93 -17.86 17.40
N LEU A 278 -3.95 -18.60 16.29
CA LEU A 278 -3.89 -20.07 16.33
C LEU A 278 -2.61 -20.54 15.64
N ASN A 279 -1.92 -21.49 16.27
CA ASN A 279 -0.76 -22.16 15.70
C ASN A 279 -1.19 -23.18 14.62
N ALA A 280 -0.23 -23.87 14.00
CA ALA A 280 -0.46 -24.89 12.98
C ALA A 280 -1.37 -26.07 13.43
N ASP A 281 -1.45 -26.33 14.73
CA ASP A 281 -2.31 -27.38 15.32
C ASP A 281 -3.71 -26.87 15.69
N GLY A 282 -4.03 -25.60 15.40
CA GLY A 282 -5.29 -24.97 15.80
C GLY A 282 -5.37 -24.61 17.29
N LYS A 283 -4.26 -24.64 18.03
CA LYS A 283 -4.22 -24.26 19.44
C LYS A 283 -3.97 -22.76 19.61
N PRO A 284 -4.59 -22.10 20.62
CA PRO A 284 -4.30 -20.72 20.94
C PRO A 284 -2.82 -20.48 21.23
N MET A 285 -2.27 -19.41 20.66
CA MET A 285 -0.90 -18.95 20.89
C MET A 285 -0.87 -17.44 21.07
N ALA A 286 0.19 -16.94 21.71
CA ALA A 286 0.47 -15.51 21.68
C ALA A 286 0.81 -15.06 20.25
N GLY A 287 0.50 -13.82 19.92
CA GLY A 287 0.79 -13.23 18.63
C GLY A 287 0.64 -11.72 18.67
N PHE A 288 0.52 -11.11 17.50
CA PHE A 288 0.24 -9.68 17.39
C PHE A 288 -0.85 -9.42 16.36
N TYR A 289 -1.65 -8.41 16.64
CA TYR A 289 -2.60 -7.81 15.72
C TYR A 289 -1.99 -6.52 15.15
N GLN A 290 -2.02 -6.42 13.83
CA GLN A 290 -1.47 -5.30 13.09
C GLN A 290 -2.61 -4.53 12.43
N THR A 291 -2.65 -3.22 12.61
CA THR A 291 -3.65 -2.38 11.95
C THR A 291 -3.09 -1.00 11.64
N SER A 292 -3.86 -0.22 10.89
CA SER A 292 -3.54 1.18 10.65
C SER A 292 -4.74 2.06 10.88
N VAL A 293 -4.52 3.19 11.55
CA VAL A 293 -5.52 4.23 11.72
C VAL A 293 -5.19 5.35 10.73
N THR A 294 -6.15 5.70 9.89
CA THR A 294 -6.02 6.81 8.96
C THR A 294 -6.96 7.94 9.37
N PHE A 295 -6.39 9.11 9.66
CA PHE A 295 -7.12 10.34 9.89
C PHE A 295 -7.02 11.20 8.66
N VAL A 296 -8.17 11.53 8.06
CA VAL A 296 -8.25 12.44 6.91
C VAL A 296 -9.08 13.64 7.33
N LEU A 297 -8.52 14.82 7.13
CA LEU A 297 -9.25 16.08 7.27
C LEU A 297 -9.98 16.36 5.94
N ASN A 298 -11.27 16.67 6.06
CA ASN A 298 -12.14 17.01 4.93
C ASN A 298 -12.01 18.48 4.55
#